data_AF-A0A7W8FC07-F1
#
_entry.id   AF-A0A7W8FC07-F1
#
_cell.length_a   1.000
_cell.length_b   1.000
_cell.length_c   1.000
_cell.angle_alpha   90.00
_cell.angle_beta   90.00
_cell.angle_gamma   90.00
#
_symmetry.space_group_name_H-M   'P 1'
#
loop_
_entity.id
_entity.type
_entity.pdbx_description
1 polymer ?
#
loop_
_entity_poly.entity_id
_entity_poly.type
_entity_poly.pdbx_seq_one_letter_code
_entity_poly.pdbx_strand_id
1 'polypeptide(L)' 'MARSKGGNAATLKRYWGQGRGAARIRWGSPGDYTRCTKQLHKYLGARAKGYCARLHRERTGVWPGDRRNAGRPR' A
#
# COMPACT_ATOMS: atom_id res chain seq x y z
N MET A 1 2.77 -1.29 -29.75
CA MET A 1 3.36 -1.10 -28.42
C MET A 1 2.61 -1.96 -27.40
N ALA A 2 3.34 -2.73 -26.60
CA ALA A 2 2.87 -3.88 -25.83
C ALA A 2 1.69 -3.58 -24.86
N ARG A 3 0.55 -4.23 -25.09
CA ARG A 3 -0.50 -4.39 -24.07
C ARG A 3 -0.09 -5.51 -23.12
N SER A 4 0.87 -5.21 -22.25
CA SER A 4 1.17 -6.09 -21.12
C SER A 4 -0.09 -6.26 -20.27
N LYS A 5 -0.47 -7.51 -20.07
CA LYS A 5 -1.61 -8.06 -19.33
C LYS A 5 -1.64 -7.55 -17.87
N GLY A 6 -1.99 -6.28 -17.68
CA GLY A 6 -2.02 -5.56 -16.40
C GLY A 6 -3.40 -5.51 -15.74
N GLY A 7 -4.31 -6.44 -16.07
CA GLY A 7 -5.73 -6.39 -15.72
C GLY A 7 -6.08 -6.44 -14.23
N ASN A 8 -5.11 -6.68 -13.33
CA ASN A 8 -5.35 -6.73 -11.89
C ASN A 8 -4.80 -5.54 -11.10
N ALA A 9 -3.85 -4.76 -11.64
CA ALA A 9 -3.17 -3.73 -10.85
C ALA A 9 -4.07 -2.53 -10.51
N ALA A 10 -4.97 -2.16 -11.42
CA ALA A 10 -5.95 -1.10 -11.22
C ALA A 10 -7.08 -1.54 -10.26
N THR A 11 -7.54 -2.78 -10.39
CA THR A 11 -8.55 -3.39 -9.49
C THR A 11 -7.99 -3.55 -8.08
N LEU A 12 -6.73 -4.00 -7.96
CA LEU A 12 -5.99 -4.01 -6.70
C LEU A 12 -5.85 -2.59 -6.12
N LYS A 13 -5.67 -1.54 -6.95
CA LYS A 13 -5.55 -0.15 -6.44
C LYS A 13 -6.83 0.27 -5.77
N ARG A 14 -7.95 0.01 -6.44
CA ARG A 14 -9.27 0.33 -5.90
C ARG A 14 -9.53 -0.50 -4.65
N TYR A 15 -9.26 -1.80 -4.63
CA TYR A 15 -9.54 -2.65 -3.47
C TYR A 15 -8.66 -2.37 -2.23
N TRP A 16 -7.36 -2.15 -2.42
CA TRP A 16 -6.41 -1.88 -1.33
C TRP A 16 -6.41 -0.41 -0.89
N GLY A 17 -6.83 0.50 -1.78
CA GLY A 17 -7.07 1.90 -1.45
C GLY A 17 -8.42 2.14 -0.83
N GLN A 18 -9.50 1.80 -1.52
CA GLN A 18 -10.88 2.10 -1.16
C GLN A 18 -11.66 0.78 -1.05
N GLY A 19 -11.78 0.23 0.16
CA GLY A 19 -12.59 -0.96 0.41
C GLY A 19 -12.06 -1.83 1.54
N ARG A 20 -12.42 -3.12 1.49
CA ARG A 20 -12.02 -4.14 2.48
C ARG A 20 -10.51 -4.26 2.65
N GLY A 21 -9.72 -4.10 1.57
CA GLY A 21 -8.27 -4.16 1.64
C GLY A 21 -7.67 -3.02 2.48
N ALA A 22 -8.21 -1.81 2.33
CA ALA A 22 -7.82 -0.65 3.11
C ALA A 22 -8.17 -0.78 4.60
N ALA A 23 -9.35 -1.32 4.89
CA ALA A 23 -9.77 -1.63 6.26
C ALA A 23 -8.87 -2.69 6.92
N ARG A 24 -8.41 -3.70 6.16
CA ARG A 24 -7.45 -4.71 6.66
C ARG A 24 -6.07 -4.12 6.96
N ILE A 25 -5.61 -3.16 6.16
CA ILE A 25 -4.34 -2.47 6.39
C ILE A 25 -4.44 -1.54 7.61
N ARG A 26 -5.63 -0.96 7.88
CA ARG A 26 -5.83 0.11 8.88
C ARG A 26 -4.85 1.26 8.65
N TRP A 27 -5.03 1.95 7.52
CA TRP A 27 -4.27 3.16 7.21
C TRP A 27 -4.29 4.14 8.39
N GLY A 28 -3.13 4.67 8.77
CA GLY A 28 -2.98 5.54 9.94
C GLY A 28 -2.67 4.81 11.25
N SER A 29 -2.59 3.47 11.24
CA SER A 29 -2.07 2.68 12.36
C SER A 29 -0.57 2.40 12.22
N PRO A 30 0.14 2.17 13.33
CA PRO A 30 1.53 1.70 13.30
C PRO A 30 1.69 0.44 12.44
N GLY A 31 2.67 0.45 11.54
CA GLY A 31 3.01 -0.73 10.71
C GLY A 31 2.01 -1.05 9.60
N ASP A 32 1.15 -0.11 9.22
CA ASP A 32 0.21 -0.24 8.12
C ASP A 32 0.93 -0.46 6.77
N TYR A 33 2.03 0.26 6.53
CA TYR A 33 2.88 0.03 5.35
C TYR A 33 3.49 -1.37 5.30
N THR A 34 3.97 -1.90 6.43
CA THR A 34 4.52 -3.25 6.53
C THR A 34 3.43 -4.30 6.27
N ARG A 35 2.21 -4.07 6.75
CA ARG A 35 1.05 -4.93 6.46
C ARG A 35 0.70 -4.92 4.98
N CYS A 36 0.63 -3.74 4.37
CA CYS A 36 0.38 -3.58 2.94
C CYS A 36 1.45 -4.33 2.12
N THR A 37 2.72 -4.04 2.38
CA THR A 37 3.82 -4.65 1.62
C THR A 37 3.85 -6.16 1.78
N LYS A 38 3.69 -6.71 2.99
CA LYS A 38 3.66 -8.17 3.22
C LYS A 38 2.53 -8.86 2.46
N GLN A 39 1.35 -8.25 2.42
CA GLN A 39 0.18 -8.82 1.74
C GLN A 39 0.31 -8.70 0.22
N LEU A 40 0.72 -7.53 -0.27
CA LEU A 40 0.85 -7.23 -1.70
C LEU A 40 2.11 -7.85 -2.32
N HIS A 41 3.14 -8.14 -1.53
CA HIS A 41 4.36 -8.80 -2.03
C HIS A 41 4.06 -10.14 -2.69
N LYS A 42 3.05 -10.88 -2.18
CA LYS A 42 2.59 -12.14 -2.77
C LYS A 42 2.00 -11.98 -4.17
N TYR A 43 1.50 -10.79 -4.52
CA TYR A 43 0.81 -10.53 -5.78
C TYR A 43 1.63 -9.67 -6.75
N LEU A 44 2.40 -8.71 -6.23
CA LEU A 44 3.11 -7.68 -6.98
C LEU A 44 4.64 -7.81 -6.88
N GLY A 45 5.14 -8.69 -6.00
CA GLY A 45 6.56 -8.85 -5.72
C GLY A 45 7.20 -7.55 -5.23
N ALA A 46 8.39 -7.25 -5.73
CA ALA A 46 9.16 -6.05 -5.36
C ALA A 46 8.43 -4.72 -5.65
N ARG A 47 7.47 -4.70 -6.61
CA ARG A 47 6.68 -3.50 -6.94
C ARG A 47 5.69 -3.10 -5.85
N ALA A 48 5.41 -3.99 -4.90
CA ALA A 48 4.51 -3.72 -3.76
C ALA A 48 5.00 -2.54 -2.89
N LYS A 49 6.32 -2.36 -2.73
CA LYS A 49 6.90 -1.29 -1.90
C LYS A 49 6.49 0.11 -2.39
N GLY A 50 6.81 0.44 -3.64
CA GLY A 50 6.47 1.75 -4.21
C GLY A 50 4.96 2.00 -4.29
N TYR A 51 4.20 0.94 -4.54
CA TYR A 51 2.74 1.01 -4.60
C TYR A 51 2.10 1.31 -3.23
N CYS A 52 2.48 0.55 -2.19
CA CYS A 52 2.01 0.77 -0.83
C CYS A 52 2.44 2.13 -0.29
N ALA A 53 3.62 2.63 -0.69
CA ALA A 53 4.08 3.93 -0.25
C ALA A 53 3.20 5.08 -0.80
N ARG A 54 2.82 5.02 -2.09
CA ARG A 54 1.91 6.02 -2.68
C ARG A 54 0.52 5.95 -2.04
N LEU A 55 0.00 4.73 -1.85
CA LEU A 55 -1.28 4.49 -1.19
C LEU A 55 -1.31 4.99 0.25
N HIS A 56 -0.24 4.77 1.01
CA HIS A 56 -0.10 5.29 2.36
C HIS A 56 -0.23 6.81 2.35
N ARG A 57 0.55 7.51 1.52
CA ARG A 57 0.47 8.98 1.40
C ARG A 57 -0.90 9.49 0.98
N GLU A 58 -1.55 8.84 0.02
CA GLU A 58 -2.91 9.23 -0.40
C GLU A 58 -3.95 9.07 0.72
N ARG A 59 -3.70 8.21 1.72
CA ARG A 59 -4.65 7.89 2.80
C ARG A 59 -4.36 8.60 4.10
N THR A 60 -3.09 8.64 4.49
CA THR A 60 -2.64 9.21 5.76
C THR A 60 -2.10 10.63 5.59
N GLY A 61 -1.85 11.07 4.36
CA GLY A 61 -1.21 12.35 4.06
C GLY A 61 0.31 12.38 4.33
N VAL A 62 0.86 11.32 4.92
CA VAL A 62 2.28 11.19 5.26
C VAL A 62 2.92 10.04 4.49
N TRP A 63 4.24 10.04 4.33
CA TRP A 63 4.94 8.87 3.79
C TRP A 63 5.22 7.85 4.89
N PRO A 64 5.31 6.55 4.58
CA PRO A 64 5.45 5.52 5.59
C PRO A 64 6.80 5.55 6.34
N GLY A 65 7.81 6.18 5.74
CA GLY A 65 9.11 6.44 6.38
C GLY A 65 9.21 7.81 7.07
N ASP A 66 8.15 8.60 7.06
CA ASP A 66 8.12 9.92 7.70
C ASP A 66 8.11 9.80 9.23
N ARG A 67 8.75 10.76 9.93
CA ARG A 67 8.74 10.82 11.39
C ARG A 67 7.33 11.02 11.97
N ARG A 68 6.40 11.58 11.17
CA ARG A 68 5.00 11.75 11.52
C ARG A 68 4.18 10.46 11.41
N ASN A 69 4.74 9.39 10.85
CA ASN A 69 4.08 8.10 10.79
C ASN A 69 4.19 7.39 12.15
N ALA A 70 3.06 7.00 12.72
CA ALA A 70 2.98 6.30 14.01
C ALA A 70 3.71 4.93 14.02
N GLY A 71 4.12 4.42 12.86
CA GLY A 71 4.81 3.13 12.69
C GLY A 71 6.33 3.15 12.72
N ARG A 72 6.99 4.29 12.94
CA ARG A 72 8.45 4.32 13.04
C ARG A 72 8.85 3.74 14.41
N PRO A 73 9.69 2.68 14.48
CA PRO A 73 10.29 2.29 15.75
C PRO A 73 11.09 3.50 16.26
N ARG A 74 10.94 3.78 17.56
CA ARG A 74 11.67 4.84 18.25
C ARG A 74 13.14 4.49 18.29
#